data_AF-A0A9P7SM72-F1
#
_entry.id   AF-A0A9P7SM72-F1
#
_cell.length_a   1.000
_cell.length_b   1.000
_cell.length_c   1.000
_cell.angle_alpha   90.00
_cell.angle_beta   90.00
_cell.angle_gamma   90.00
#
_symmetry.space_group_name_H-M   'P 1'
#
loop_
_entity.id
_entity.type
_entity.pdbx_description
1 polymer ?
#
loop_
_entity_poly.entity_id
_entity_poly.type
_entity_poly.pdbx_seq_one_letter_code
_entity_poly.pdbx_strand_id
1 'polypeptide(L)'
;MVNTFRMPRPLVAVGHSFGGNGLAHASLLHPRLFHSLVLMEAVIAPANGDLSADGAIPASASLRRRDLWPSRQHAADAFAKSPFYQAWDPRVFDLWIRYGLRPKSADPGTPEGPEEGEVTLTTSKHQEIFTFLRPSWPAFDAAGKEVVHPEWLRDVLGAPQIPTTALYPFSRHEASLTHDRLIHVRPGTFFINGGLSAIVSESEVNNRAAITGSGRGGSGGMKTGRVQNVTHPHYGHLLPLENPRFCAQQAATFLKAELAIWAAEEKEYEAWTRQSNQQKTTASQEWNTYLDRLMKRPKSKM
;
A
#
# COMPACT_ATOMS: atom_id res chain seq x y z
N MET A 1 18.34 -4.88 5.06
CA MET A 1 17.37 -3.86 5.48
C MET A 1 17.29 -3.77 7.01
N VAL A 2 16.63 -4.70 7.71
CA VAL A 2 16.44 -4.60 9.19
C VAL A 2 17.77 -4.56 9.96
N ASN A 3 18.72 -5.47 9.67
CA ASN A 3 20.02 -5.51 10.36
C ASN A 3 20.93 -4.31 10.03
N THR A 4 20.69 -3.66 8.89
CA THR A 4 21.47 -2.52 8.39
C THR A 4 20.97 -1.22 9.01
N PHE A 5 19.66 -0.95 8.88
CA PHE A 5 19.06 0.33 9.31
C PHE A 5 18.77 0.37 10.81
N ARG A 6 18.60 -0.80 11.47
CA ARG A 6 18.30 -0.92 12.91
C ARG A 6 17.20 0.05 13.38
N MET A 7 16.14 0.15 12.60
CA MET A 7 15.04 1.07 12.88
C MET A 7 14.39 0.75 14.24
N PRO A 8 13.92 1.76 14.99
CA PRO A 8 13.20 1.55 16.26
C PRO A 8 12.00 0.63 16.06
N ARG A 9 11.80 -0.30 17.00
CA ARG A 9 10.69 -1.27 16.98
C ARG A 9 9.62 -0.86 18.01
N PRO A 10 8.33 -1.09 17.72
CA PRO A 10 7.80 -1.73 16.52
C PRO A 10 7.71 -0.74 15.34
N LEU A 11 7.82 -1.27 14.12
CA LEU A 11 7.53 -0.49 12.91
C LEU A 11 6.06 -0.66 12.53
N VAL A 12 5.34 0.47 12.48
CA VAL A 12 3.98 0.55 11.97
C VAL A 12 4.01 1.25 10.63
N ALA A 13 3.47 0.61 9.60
CA ALA A 13 3.39 1.18 8.27
C ALA A 13 2.01 1.79 8.04
N VAL A 14 1.95 3.04 7.60
CA VAL A 14 0.70 3.73 7.27
C VAL A 14 0.78 4.18 5.81
N GLY A 15 -0.18 3.76 4.99
CA GLY A 15 -0.15 4.05 3.56
C GLY A 15 -1.54 4.30 2.99
N HIS A 16 -1.61 5.29 2.09
CA HIS A 16 -2.80 5.60 1.30
C HIS A 16 -2.63 5.11 -0.14
N SER A 17 -3.71 4.66 -0.77
CA SER A 17 -3.76 4.39 -2.22
C SER A 17 -2.62 3.49 -2.70
N PHE A 18 -1.82 3.97 -3.66
CA PHE A 18 -0.64 3.30 -4.19
C PHE A 18 0.40 2.96 -3.10
N GLY A 19 0.60 3.87 -2.13
CA GLY A 19 1.50 3.64 -1.01
C GLY A 19 1.02 2.51 -0.09
N GLY A 20 -0.29 2.36 0.09
CA GLY A 20 -0.88 1.24 0.83
C GLY A 20 -0.57 -0.12 0.18
N ASN A 21 -0.73 -0.20 -1.15
CA ASN A 21 -0.33 -1.38 -1.92
C ASN A 21 1.18 -1.68 -1.79
N GLY A 22 2.02 -0.65 -1.94
CA GLY A 22 3.47 -0.79 -1.80
C GLY A 22 3.90 -1.30 -0.42
N LEU A 23 3.29 -0.83 0.67
CA LEU A 23 3.59 -1.29 2.03
C LEU A 23 3.10 -2.72 2.28
N ALA A 24 1.92 -3.08 1.77
CA ALA A 24 1.44 -4.46 1.83
C ALA A 24 2.40 -5.40 1.07
N HIS A 25 2.84 -5.01 -0.13
CA HIS A 25 3.83 -5.75 -0.90
C HIS A 25 5.18 -5.87 -0.18
N ALA A 26 5.69 -4.79 0.43
CA ALA A 26 6.91 -4.82 1.22
C ALA A 26 6.80 -5.77 2.42
N SER A 27 5.62 -5.86 3.05
CA SER A 27 5.36 -6.82 4.12
C SER A 27 5.39 -8.28 3.63
N LEU A 28 5.00 -8.54 2.39
CA LEU A 28 5.09 -9.88 1.80
C LEU A 28 6.54 -10.28 1.50
N LEU A 29 7.37 -9.34 1.06
CA LEU A 29 8.81 -9.56 0.84
C LEU A 29 9.58 -9.74 2.15
N HIS A 30 9.17 -9.01 3.20
CA HIS A 30 9.78 -9.08 4.53
C HIS A 30 8.69 -9.22 5.62
N PRO A 31 8.17 -10.44 5.88
CA PRO A 31 7.03 -10.67 6.78
C PRO A 31 7.20 -10.19 8.22
N ARG A 32 8.43 -9.93 8.66
CA ARG A 32 8.76 -9.43 10.01
C ARG A 32 9.25 -7.98 10.03
N LEU A 33 9.15 -7.27 8.91
CA LEU A 33 9.58 -5.87 8.82
C LEU A 33 8.64 -4.97 9.62
N PHE A 34 7.34 -5.06 9.34
CA PHE A 34 6.30 -4.31 10.03
C PHE A 34 5.65 -5.20 11.09
N HIS A 35 5.30 -4.59 12.22
CA HIS A 35 4.40 -5.19 13.20
C HIS A 35 2.95 -5.06 12.75
N SER A 36 2.57 -3.86 12.28
CA SER A 36 1.21 -3.56 11.86
C SER A 36 1.18 -2.66 10.61
N LEU A 37 0.09 -2.77 9.85
CA LEU A 37 -0.24 -1.98 8.68
C LEU A 37 -1.56 -1.22 8.90
N VAL A 38 -1.59 0.05 8.55
CA VAL A 38 -2.81 0.86 8.41
C VAL A 38 -2.91 1.29 6.95
N LEU A 39 -3.86 0.69 6.24
CA LEU A 39 -4.00 0.80 4.80
C LEU A 39 -5.28 1.58 4.48
N MET A 40 -5.12 2.84 4.09
CA MET A 40 -6.23 3.76 3.83
C MET A 40 -6.52 3.79 2.34
N GLU A 41 -7.72 3.40 1.91
CA GLU A 41 -8.09 3.37 0.48
C GLU A 41 -7.01 2.70 -0.40
N ALA A 42 -6.40 1.62 0.11
CA ALA A 42 -5.28 0.98 -0.56
C ALA A 42 -5.75 0.38 -1.90
N VAL A 43 -4.99 0.61 -2.96
CA VAL A 43 -5.30 0.09 -4.32
C VAL A 43 -4.85 -1.37 -4.40
N ILE A 44 -5.62 -2.25 -3.75
CA ILE A 44 -5.41 -3.69 -3.71
C ILE A 44 -6.76 -4.33 -4.01
N ALA A 45 -6.89 -4.90 -5.20
CA ALA A 45 -8.13 -5.48 -5.73
C ALA A 45 -7.76 -6.66 -6.65
N PRO A 46 -8.67 -7.64 -6.84
CA PRO A 46 -8.42 -8.72 -7.79
C PRO A 46 -8.27 -8.17 -9.22
N ALA A 47 -7.65 -8.97 -10.10
CA ALA A 47 -7.66 -8.65 -11.53
C ALA A 47 -9.10 -8.75 -12.05
N ASN A 48 -9.68 -7.62 -12.45
CA ASN A 48 -11.05 -7.54 -12.97
C ASN A 48 -11.11 -7.51 -14.50
N GLY A 49 -9.98 -7.70 -15.19
CA GLY A 49 -9.92 -7.76 -16.66
C GLY A 49 -10.19 -6.43 -17.37
N ASP A 50 -10.50 -5.35 -16.65
CA ASP A 50 -10.77 -4.02 -17.19
C ASP A 50 -9.84 -2.97 -16.57
N LEU A 51 -8.63 -2.86 -17.14
CA LEU A 51 -7.66 -1.83 -16.77
C LEU A 51 -8.05 -0.43 -17.29
N SER A 52 -9.09 -0.33 -18.12
CA SER A 52 -9.46 0.92 -18.80
C SER A 52 -10.22 1.89 -17.88
N ALA A 53 -10.87 1.39 -16.83
CA ALA A 53 -11.74 2.19 -15.96
C ALA A 53 -11.01 2.95 -14.82
N ASP A 54 -9.99 2.35 -14.19
CA ASP A 54 -9.54 2.87 -12.88
C ASP A 54 -8.31 3.80 -12.94
N GLY A 55 -7.43 3.65 -13.93
CA GLY A 55 -6.23 4.49 -14.09
C GLY A 55 -6.35 5.60 -15.14
N ALA A 56 -7.19 5.41 -16.15
CA ALA A 56 -7.28 6.31 -17.30
C ALA A 56 -7.87 7.68 -16.95
N ILE A 57 -8.91 7.70 -16.11
CA ILE A 57 -9.56 8.93 -15.66
C ILE A 57 -8.57 9.83 -14.88
N PRO A 58 -7.91 9.36 -13.80
CA PRO A 58 -6.95 10.18 -13.06
C PRO A 58 -5.71 10.55 -13.90
N ALA A 59 -5.25 9.66 -14.78
CA ALA A 59 -4.15 9.97 -15.70
C ALA A 59 -4.50 11.09 -16.70
N SER A 60 -5.68 11.01 -17.32
CA SER A 60 -6.17 12.04 -18.26
C SER A 60 -6.34 13.39 -17.58
N ALA A 61 -6.92 13.41 -16.38
CA ALA A 61 -7.06 14.62 -15.58
C ALA A 61 -5.69 15.24 -15.24
N SER A 62 -4.71 14.42 -14.86
CA SER A 62 -3.35 14.85 -14.52
C SER A 62 -2.61 15.42 -15.73
N LEU A 63 -2.74 14.79 -16.90
CA LEU A 63 -2.06 15.21 -18.13
C LEU A 63 -2.51 16.60 -18.60
N ARG A 64 -3.80 16.90 -18.46
CA ARG A 64 -4.43 18.16 -18.89
C ARG A 64 -4.37 19.26 -17.82
N ARG A 65 -3.92 18.93 -16.61
CA ARG A 65 -3.86 19.85 -15.48
C ARG A 65 -2.79 20.91 -15.72
N ARG A 66 -3.09 22.13 -15.28
CA ARG A 66 -2.09 23.20 -15.14
C ARG A 66 -1.03 22.74 -14.13
N ASP A 67 0.23 22.95 -14.46
CA ASP A 67 1.38 22.58 -13.64
C ASP A 67 2.37 23.73 -13.41
N LEU A 68 2.00 24.96 -13.80
CA LEU A 68 2.79 26.16 -13.59
C LEU A 68 1.90 27.32 -13.13
N TRP A 69 2.37 28.07 -12.13
CA TRP A 69 1.68 29.24 -11.60
C TRP A 69 2.68 30.40 -11.38
N PRO A 70 2.24 31.67 -11.50
CA PRO A 70 3.12 32.83 -11.31
C PRO A 70 3.72 32.95 -9.90
N SER A 71 3.03 32.45 -8.88
CA SER A 71 3.49 32.41 -7.50
C SER A 71 2.75 31.34 -6.71
N ARG A 72 3.28 30.98 -5.52
CA ARG A 72 2.63 30.07 -4.58
C ARG A 72 1.26 30.59 -4.14
N GLN A 73 1.15 31.89 -3.85
CA GLN A 73 -0.13 32.50 -3.48
C GLN A 73 -1.15 32.38 -4.61
N HIS A 74 -0.74 32.64 -5.86
CA HIS A 74 -1.64 32.48 -7.00
C HIS A 74 -2.10 31.03 -7.18
N ALA A 75 -1.22 30.05 -6.95
CA ALA A 75 -1.58 28.63 -6.95
C ALA A 75 -2.58 28.31 -5.82
N ALA A 76 -2.36 28.84 -4.62
CA ALA A 76 -3.25 28.67 -3.48
C ALA A 76 -4.65 29.23 -3.77
N ASP A 77 -4.75 30.46 -4.27
CA ASP A 77 -6.02 31.10 -4.63
C ASP A 77 -6.75 30.33 -5.75
N ALA A 78 -6.00 29.76 -6.70
CA ALA A 78 -6.56 28.92 -7.76
C ALA A 78 -7.07 27.58 -7.23
N PHE A 79 -6.30 26.92 -6.35
CA PHE A 79 -6.70 25.64 -5.76
C PHE A 79 -7.89 25.81 -4.82
N ALA A 80 -7.95 26.87 -4.02
CA ALA A 80 -9.07 27.15 -3.12
C ALA A 80 -10.43 27.34 -3.82
N LYS A 81 -10.42 27.68 -5.12
CA LYS A 81 -11.63 27.78 -5.96
C LYS A 81 -12.10 26.45 -6.52
N SER A 82 -11.27 25.41 -6.48
CA SER A 82 -11.58 24.10 -7.03
C SER A 82 -12.42 23.28 -6.03
N PRO A 83 -13.59 22.75 -6.42
CA PRO A 83 -14.38 21.86 -5.57
C PRO A 83 -13.59 20.66 -5.04
N PHE A 84 -12.62 20.17 -5.84
CA PHE A 84 -11.73 19.08 -5.46
C PHE A 84 -10.92 19.38 -4.18
N TYR A 85 -10.36 20.59 -4.07
CA TYR A 85 -9.56 20.97 -2.91
C TYR A 85 -10.41 21.56 -1.78
N GLN A 86 -11.58 22.12 -2.09
CA GLN A 86 -12.53 22.61 -1.07
C GLN A 86 -13.05 21.50 -0.15
N ALA A 87 -13.05 20.25 -0.62
CA ALA A 87 -13.42 19.09 0.17
C ALA A 87 -12.35 18.66 1.18
N TRP A 88 -11.11 19.12 1.03
CA TRP A 88 -9.99 18.68 1.88
C TRP A 88 -10.03 19.34 3.27
N ASP A 89 -9.50 18.65 4.28
CA ASP A 89 -9.26 19.27 5.59
C ASP A 89 -8.33 20.48 5.41
N PRO A 90 -8.65 21.66 5.99
CA PRO A 90 -7.85 22.87 5.79
C PRO A 90 -6.37 22.69 6.09
N ARG A 91 -6.03 21.86 7.09
CA ARG A 91 -4.63 21.59 7.45
C ARG A 91 -3.91 20.80 6.35
N VAL A 92 -4.62 19.90 5.69
CA VAL A 92 -4.09 19.13 4.55
C VAL A 92 -3.91 20.05 3.34
N PHE A 93 -4.86 20.95 3.09
CA PHE A 93 -4.75 21.96 2.05
C PHE A 93 -3.53 22.88 2.27
N ASP A 94 -3.33 23.39 3.48
CA ASP A 94 -2.17 24.23 3.81
C ASP A 94 -0.84 23.50 3.59
N LEU A 95 -0.76 22.22 3.99
CA LEU A 95 0.39 21.37 3.72
C LEU A 95 0.60 21.13 2.22
N TRP A 96 -0.48 20.99 1.45
CA TRP A 96 -0.42 20.85 -0.01
C TRP A 96 0.14 22.12 -0.66
N ILE A 97 -0.32 23.30 -0.25
CA ILE A 97 0.23 24.58 -0.73
C ILE A 97 1.72 24.70 -0.38
N ARG A 98 2.10 24.27 0.83
CA ARG A 98 3.49 24.36 1.29
C ARG A 98 4.44 23.38 0.59
N TYR A 99 4.06 22.10 0.52
CA TYR A 99 4.97 21.03 0.09
C TYR A 99 4.66 20.47 -1.30
N GLY A 100 3.43 20.62 -1.78
CA GLY A 100 3.02 20.17 -3.11
C GLY A 100 3.54 21.04 -4.25
N LEU A 101 4.09 22.22 -3.94
CA LEU A 101 4.63 23.17 -4.90
C LEU A 101 6.11 23.49 -4.60
N ARG A 102 6.90 23.65 -5.67
CA ARG A 102 8.31 24.07 -5.64
C ARG A 102 8.59 25.19 -6.64
N PRO A 103 9.64 26.00 -6.46
CA PRO A 103 10.07 26.96 -7.48
C PRO A 103 10.40 26.27 -8.82
N LYS A 104 10.05 26.89 -9.95
CA LYS A 104 10.30 26.33 -11.29
C LYS A 104 11.78 26.12 -11.58
N SER A 105 12.64 27.02 -11.08
CA SER A 105 14.10 26.98 -11.26
C SER A 105 14.82 25.97 -10.37
N ALA A 106 14.11 25.33 -9.44
CA ALA A 106 14.69 24.31 -8.58
C ALA A 106 14.82 22.99 -9.37
N ASP A 107 16.05 22.43 -9.39
CA ASP A 107 16.26 21.07 -9.86
C ASP A 107 15.36 20.10 -9.06
N PRO A 108 14.79 19.06 -9.69
CA PRO A 108 13.97 18.10 -8.98
C PRO A 108 14.71 17.49 -7.77
N GLY A 109 14.19 17.73 -6.56
CA GLY A 109 14.78 17.22 -5.32
C GLY A 109 15.72 18.18 -4.58
N THR A 110 15.91 19.41 -5.08
CA THR A 110 16.63 20.46 -4.33
C THR A 110 15.68 21.16 -3.34
N PRO A 111 16.08 21.36 -2.07
CA PRO A 111 15.29 22.15 -1.12
C PRO A 111 15.29 23.63 -1.49
N GLU A 112 14.13 24.27 -1.27
CA GLU A 112 13.89 25.72 -1.12
C GLU A 112 14.76 26.65 -1.99
N GLY A 113 14.35 26.83 -3.25
CA GLY A 113 14.61 28.08 -3.96
C GLY A 113 13.78 29.23 -3.37
N PRO A 114 14.04 30.50 -3.76
CA PRO A 114 13.34 31.65 -3.20
C PRO A 114 11.80 31.49 -3.28
N GLU A 115 11.09 31.97 -2.24
CA GLU A 115 9.62 31.93 -2.17
C GLU A 115 8.95 32.72 -3.31
N GLU A 116 9.69 33.67 -3.88
CA GLU A 116 9.24 34.54 -4.94
C GLU A 116 9.52 33.94 -6.32
N GLY A 117 8.50 34.01 -7.19
CA GLY A 117 8.59 33.59 -8.58
C GLY A 117 7.67 32.42 -8.94
N GLU A 118 7.79 31.97 -10.19
CA GLU A 118 6.95 30.91 -10.72
C GLU A 118 7.15 29.59 -9.96
N VAL A 119 6.05 28.90 -9.67
CA VAL A 119 6.05 27.60 -8.99
C VAL A 119 5.42 26.51 -9.86
N THR A 120 5.86 25.28 -9.65
CA THR A 120 5.35 24.06 -10.28
C THR A 120 5.09 22.98 -9.23
N LEU A 121 4.48 21.87 -9.62
CA LEU A 121 4.23 20.75 -8.72
C LEU A 121 5.55 20.07 -8.32
N THR A 122 5.69 19.75 -7.03
CA THR A 122 6.84 18.97 -6.53
C THR A 122 6.90 17.60 -7.18
N THR A 123 5.75 16.92 -7.26
CA THR A 123 5.54 15.74 -8.10
C THR A 123 5.01 16.20 -9.45
N SER A 124 5.84 16.12 -10.48
CA SER A 124 5.40 16.48 -11.84
C SER A 124 4.20 15.61 -12.29
N LYS A 125 3.32 16.17 -13.12
CA LYS A 125 2.19 15.42 -13.72
C LYS A 125 2.64 14.15 -14.45
N HIS A 126 3.85 14.14 -15.01
CA HIS A 126 4.41 12.98 -15.71
C HIS A 126 4.66 11.80 -14.75
N GLN A 127 5.34 12.07 -13.62
CA GLN A 127 5.60 11.06 -12.60
C GLN A 127 4.30 10.54 -11.95
N GLU A 128 3.32 11.44 -11.77
CA GLU A 128 1.99 11.08 -11.29
C GLU A 128 1.29 10.11 -12.27
N ILE A 129 1.29 10.40 -13.58
CA ILE A 129 0.71 9.51 -14.60
C ILE A 129 1.38 8.15 -14.63
N PHE A 130 2.71 8.09 -14.49
CA PHE A 130 3.46 6.82 -14.43
C PHE A 130 3.10 5.97 -13.20
N THR A 131 2.51 6.59 -12.17
CA THR A 131 1.96 5.87 -11.02
C THR A 131 0.59 5.26 -11.32
N PHE A 132 -0.14 5.74 -12.32
CA PHE A 132 -1.44 5.16 -12.69
C PHE A 132 -1.32 4.11 -13.78
N LEU A 133 -0.53 4.39 -14.81
CA LEU A 133 -0.51 3.61 -16.04
C LEU A 133 0.93 3.31 -16.48
N ARG A 134 1.19 2.06 -16.89
CA ARG A 134 2.40 1.70 -17.62
C ARG A 134 2.04 1.41 -19.08
N PRO A 135 2.61 2.16 -20.04
CA PRO A 135 2.42 1.92 -21.47
C PRO A 135 2.72 0.47 -21.85
N SER A 136 1.81 -0.12 -22.63
CA SER A 136 2.01 -1.44 -23.24
C SER A 136 1.86 -1.41 -24.76
N TRP A 137 1.36 -0.31 -25.35
CA TRP A 137 1.23 -0.17 -26.81
C TRP A 137 2.49 -0.51 -27.63
N PRO A 138 3.74 -0.34 -27.15
CA PRO A 138 4.91 -0.78 -27.92
C PRO A 138 4.98 -2.31 -28.08
N ALA A 139 4.27 -3.07 -27.24
CA ALA A 139 4.22 -4.53 -27.30
C ALA A 139 3.28 -5.07 -28.39
N PHE A 140 2.37 -4.23 -28.91
CA PHE A 140 1.27 -4.62 -29.77
C PHE A 140 1.40 -4.09 -31.20
N ASP A 141 0.70 -4.72 -32.13
CA ASP A 141 0.47 -4.15 -33.46
C ASP A 141 -0.33 -2.82 -33.39
N ALA A 142 -0.41 -2.11 -34.51
CA ALA A 142 -1.11 -0.82 -34.57
C ALA A 142 -2.61 -0.93 -34.24
N ALA A 143 -3.21 -2.13 -34.34
CA ALA A 143 -4.60 -2.38 -34.01
C ALA A 143 -4.81 -2.75 -32.54
N GLY A 144 -3.74 -2.95 -31.75
CA GLY A 144 -3.81 -3.41 -30.37
C GLY A 144 -4.29 -4.86 -30.22
N LYS A 145 -4.20 -5.68 -31.28
CA LYS A 145 -4.77 -7.04 -31.32
C LYS A 145 -3.75 -8.12 -31.03
N GLU A 146 -2.60 -8.04 -31.69
CA GLU A 146 -1.55 -9.05 -31.62
C GLU A 146 -0.33 -8.52 -30.85
N VAL A 147 0.30 -9.38 -30.06
CA VAL A 147 1.57 -9.06 -29.39
C VAL A 147 2.72 -9.31 -30.36
N VAL A 148 3.40 -8.25 -30.78
CA VAL A 148 4.54 -8.30 -31.72
C VAL A 148 5.90 -8.20 -31.02
N HIS A 149 5.92 -7.67 -29.78
CA HIS A 149 7.12 -7.52 -28.96
C HIS A 149 6.91 -8.13 -27.55
N PRO A 150 6.87 -9.48 -27.43
CA PRO A 150 6.54 -10.18 -26.18
C PRO A 150 7.54 -9.92 -25.03
N GLU A 151 8.77 -9.52 -25.34
CA GLU A 151 9.77 -9.16 -24.34
C GLU A 151 9.37 -8.00 -23.43
N TRP A 152 8.42 -7.16 -23.86
CA TRP A 152 7.87 -6.05 -23.08
C TRP A 152 6.78 -6.47 -22.09
N LEU A 153 6.29 -7.71 -22.18
CA LEU A 153 5.17 -8.23 -21.38
C LEU A 153 5.56 -9.50 -20.60
N ARG A 154 6.85 -9.78 -20.39
CA ARG A 154 7.33 -11.01 -19.71
C ARG A 154 6.74 -11.24 -18.33
N ASP A 155 6.36 -10.18 -17.64
CA ASP A 155 5.78 -10.21 -16.30
C ASP A 155 4.29 -10.55 -16.27
N VAL A 156 3.63 -10.59 -17.45
CA VAL A 156 2.18 -10.76 -17.59
C VAL A 156 1.78 -11.81 -18.61
N LEU A 157 2.67 -12.13 -19.57
CA LEU A 157 2.46 -13.20 -20.55
C LEU A 157 2.38 -14.56 -19.85
N GLY A 158 1.36 -15.34 -20.21
CA GLY A 158 1.13 -16.68 -19.66
C GLY A 158 0.25 -16.73 -18.42
N ALA A 159 -0.31 -15.61 -17.95
CA ALA A 159 -1.36 -15.60 -16.94
C ALA A 159 -2.72 -16.00 -17.59
N PRO A 160 -3.24 -17.24 -17.38
CA PRO A 160 -4.40 -17.76 -18.10
C PRO A 160 -5.70 -16.95 -17.89
N GLN A 161 -5.74 -16.10 -16.88
CA GLN A 161 -6.91 -15.34 -16.45
C GLN A 161 -7.03 -13.93 -17.04
N ILE A 162 -6.03 -13.44 -17.79
CA ILE A 162 -6.07 -12.08 -18.39
C ILE A 162 -6.04 -12.20 -19.91
N PRO A 163 -7.12 -11.79 -20.62
CA PRO A 163 -7.09 -11.70 -22.06
C PRO A 163 -5.96 -10.78 -22.54
N THR A 164 -5.17 -11.21 -23.52
CA THR A 164 -4.05 -10.43 -24.05
C THR A 164 -4.48 -9.03 -24.53
N THR A 165 -5.70 -8.90 -25.06
CA THR A 165 -6.28 -7.61 -25.48
C THR A 165 -6.55 -6.65 -24.32
N ALA A 166 -6.80 -7.15 -23.11
CA ALA A 166 -7.00 -6.33 -21.91
C ALA A 166 -5.70 -5.67 -21.43
N LEU A 167 -4.55 -6.10 -21.97
CA LEU A 167 -3.24 -5.52 -21.66
C LEU A 167 -2.92 -4.30 -22.53
N TYR A 168 -3.74 -3.93 -23.52
CA TYR A 168 -3.55 -2.78 -24.41
C TYR A 168 -4.53 -1.63 -24.08
N PRO A 169 -4.15 -0.34 -24.18
CA PRO A 169 -2.81 0.20 -24.47
C PRO A 169 -1.96 0.44 -23.21
N PHE A 170 -2.50 0.11 -22.04
CA PHE A 170 -1.81 0.21 -20.76
C PHE A 170 -1.93 -1.11 -19.99
N SER A 171 -0.91 -1.43 -19.21
CA SER A 171 -0.88 -2.63 -18.37
C SER A 171 -0.41 -2.29 -16.95
N ARG A 172 -1.04 -2.83 -15.91
CA ARG A 172 -0.56 -2.69 -14.52
C ARG A 172 -1.13 -3.79 -13.63
N HIS A 173 -0.28 -4.45 -12.84
CA HIS A 173 -0.66 -5.70 -12.14
C HIS A 173 -0.27 -5.72 -10.66
N GLU A 174 0.40 -4.68 -10.17
CA GLU A 174 0.92 -4.63 -8.81
C GLU A 174 -0.19 -4.76 -7.76
N ALA A 175 -1.38 -4.22 -8.04
CA ALA A 175 -2.55 -4.31 -7.16
C ALA A 175 -3.09 -5.75 -7.07
N SER A 176 -3.32 -6.40 -8.22
CA SER A 176 -3.82 -7.78 -8.28
C SER A 176 -2.80 -8.80 -7.77
N LEU A 177 -1.53 -8.63 -8.12
CA LEU A 177 -0.44 -9.46 -7.59
C LEU A 177 -0.31 -9.34 -6.07
N THR A 178 -0.62 -8.19 -5.49
CA THR A 178 -0.62 -8.02 -4.03
C THR A 178 -1.87 -8.65 -3.42
N HIS A 179 -3.02 -8.44 -4.05
CA HIS A 179 -4.30 -9.05 -3.65
C HIS A 179 -4.20 -10.58 -3.52
N ASP A 180 -3.67 -11.26 -4.55
CA ASP A 180 -3.55 -12.72 -4.59
C ASP A 180 -2.68 -13.30 -3.47
N ARG A 181 -1.82 -12.46 -2.88
CA ARG A 181 -0.91 -12.85 -1.79
C ARG A 181 -1.35 -12.35 -0.43
N LEU A 182 -2.46 -11.64 -0.31
CA LEU A 182 -2.93 -11.09 0.96
C LEU A 182 -3.09 -12.15 2.05
N ILE A 183 -3.44 -13.39 1.66
CA ILE A 183 -3.53 -14.54 2.57
C ILE A 183 -2.25 -14.78 3.38
N HIS A 184 -1.09 -14.32 2.90
CA HIS A 184 0.21 -14.51 3.54
C HIS A 184 0.68 -13.30 4.35
N VAL A 185 -0.10 -12.21 4.42
CA VAL A 185 0.28 -11.02 5.19
C VAL A 185 0.34 -11.35 6.68
N ARG A 186 1.55 -11.26 7.23
CA ARG A 186 1.86 -11.53 8.63
C ARG A 186 1.59 -10.38 9.62
N PRO A 187 1.84 -9.09 9.30
CA PRO A 187 1.53 -8.01 10.24
C PRO A 187 0.01 -7.90 10.49
N GLY A 188 -0.36 -7.39 11.66
CA GLY A 188 -1.76 -7.01 11.89
C GLY A 188 -2.14 -5.88 10.91
N THR A 189 -3.30 -5.97 10.28
CA THR A 189 -3.65 -5.09 9.16
C THR A 189 -5.01 -4.44 9.37
N PHE A 190 -5.06 -3.12 9.25
CA PHE A 190 -6.30 -2.37 9.35
C PHE A 190 -6.60 -1.60 8.07
N PHE A 191 -7.75 -1.89 7.46
CA PHE A 191 -8.20 -1.19 6.27
C PHE A 191 -9.18 -0.08 6.63
N ILE A 192 -8.91 1.13 6.17
CA ILE A 192 -9.82 2.28 6.30
C ILE A 192 -10.32 2.63 4.91
N ASN A 193 -11.62 2.51 4.67
CA ASN A 193 -12.21 2.59 3.34
C ASN A 193 -13.23 3.74 3.24
N GLY A 194 -13.38 4.29 2.03
CA GLY A 194 -14.44 5.23 1.66
C GLY A 194 -15.60 4.49 0.99
N GLY A 195 -16.82 4.68 1.49
CA GLY A 195 -18.03 4.03 0.96
C GLY A 195 -18.46 4.54 -0.42
N LEU A 196 -17.97 5.72 -0.83
CA LEU A 196 -18.19 6.28 -2.17
C LEU A 196 -17.02 6.01 -3.12
N SER A 197 -16.07 5.14 -2.73
CA SER A 197 -14.89 4.87 -3.54
C SER A 197 -15.24 4.05 -4.77
N ALA A 198 -14.75 4.50 -5.93
CA ALA A 198 -14.85 3.76 -7.18
C ALA A 198 -13.67 2.78 -7.38
N ILE A 199 -12.67 2.79 -6.48
CA ILE A 199 -11.43 2.02 -6.66
C ILE A 199 -11.60 0.54 -6.28
N VAL A 200 -12.32 0.29 -5.19
CA VAL A 200 -12.60 -1.08 -4.73
C VAL A 200 -14.08 -1.14 -4.38
N SER A 201 -14.80 -2.07 -5.02
CA SER A 201 -16.23 -2.25 -4.75
C SER A 201 -16.46 -2.63 -3.29
N GLU A 202 -17.65 -2.34 -2.77
CA GLU A 202 -18.01 -2.70 -1.40
C GLU A 202 -17.86 -4.21 -1.12
N SER A 203 -18.22 -5.06 -2.09
CA SER A 203 -18.02 -6.51 -1.99
C SER A 203 -16.54 -6.87 -1.83
N GLU A 204 -15.66 -6.20 -2.59
CA GLU A 204 -14.22 -6.45 -2.53
C GLU A 204 -13.57 -5.85 -1.28
N VAL A 205 -14.10 -4.77 -0.70
CA VAL A 205 -13.58 -4.22 0.57
C VAL A 205 -13.63 -5.26 1.69
N ASN A 206 -14.77 -5.96 1.82
CA ASN A 206 -14.96 -6.98 2.85
C ASN A 206 -14.22 -8.27 2.51
N ASN A 207 -14.25 -8.71 1.26
CA ASN A 207 -13.51 -9.88 0.81
C ASN A 207 -12.00 -9.71 1.05
N ARG A 208 -11.44 -8.56 0.68
CA ARG A 208 -10.04 -8.20 0.92
C ARG A 208 -9.65 -8.33 2.38
N ALA A 209 -10.44 -7.79 3.29
CA ALA A 209 -10.19 -7.91 4.73
C ALA A 209 -10.28 -9.38 5.18
N ALA A 210 -11.27 -10.12 4.69
CA ALA A 210 -11.49 -11.52 5.05
C ALA A 210 -10.33 -12.44 4.64
N ILE A 211 -9.76 -12.25 3.44
CA ILE A 211 -8.64 -13.08 2.97
C ILE A 211 -7.32 -12.70 3.62
N THR A 212 -7.13 -11.43 4.01
CA THR A 212 -5.84 -10.94 4.51
C THR A 212 -5.37 -11.70 5.75
N GLY A 213 -4.16 -12.25 5.69
CA GLY A 213 -3.52 -13.00 6.78
C GLY A 213 -4.18 -14.32 7.18
N SER A 214 -5.18 -14.78 6.42
CA SER A 214 -5.95 -16.01 6.72
C SER A 214 -5.23 -17.32 6.36
N GLY A 215 -4.19 -17.23 5.53
CA GLY A 215 -3.45 -18.37 5.00
C GLY A 215 -2.17 -18.69 5.78
N ARG A 216 -1.40 -19.65 5.25
CA ARG A 216 -0.12 -20.06 5.84
C ARG A 216 0.85 -18.89 5.91
N GLY A 217 1.46 -18.70 7.08
CA GLY A 217 2.41 -17.60 7.32
C GLY A 217 1.76 -16.25 7.59
N GLY A 218 0.43 -16.13 7.48
CA GLY A 218 -0.32 -14.92 7.79
C GLY A 218 -0.52 -14.67 9.29
N SER A 219 -1.15 -13.55 9.61
CA SER A 219 -1.44 -13.09 10.98
C SER A 219 -2.52 -13.90 11.72
N GLY A 220 -3.19 -14.82 11.04
CA GLY A 220 -4.45 -15.44 11.49
C GLY A 220 -5.70 -14.65 11.06
N GLY A 221 -5.51 -13.49 10.42
CA GLY A 221 -6.56 -12.72 9.76
C GLY A 221 -7.60 -12.16 10.74
N MET A 222 -8.84 -12.02 10.26
CA MET A 222 -9.95 -11.52 11.06
C MET A 222 -10.30 -12.45 12.23
N LYS A 223 -10.06 -13.76 12.09
CA LYS A 223 -10.39 -14.77 13.12
C LYS A 223 -9.62 -14.56 14.42
N THR A 224 -8.41 -14.01 14.35
CA THR A 224 -7.58 -13.68 15.51
C THR A 224 -7.71 -12.22 15.93
N GLY A 225 -8.59 -11.45 15.28
CA GLY A 225 -8.75 -10.00 15.51
C GLY A 225 -7.60 -9.15 14.97
N ARG A 226 -6.58 -9.76 14.35
CA ARG A 226 -5.39 -9.07 13.82
C ARG A 226 -5.63 -8.39 12.48
N VAL A 227 -6.75 -8.68 11.82
CA VAL A 227 -7.20 -7.95 10.63
C VAL A 227 -8.59 -7.39 10.87
N GLN A 228 -8.78 -6.12 10.56
CA GLN A 228 -10.05 -5.42 10.69
C GLN A 228 -10.21 -4.42 9.54
N ASN A 229 -11.44 -4.02 9.24
CA ASN A 229 -11.71 -2.93 8.32
C ASN A 229 -12.82 -2.01 8.85
N VAL A 230 -12.84 -0.79 8.36
CA VAL A 230 -13.94 0.17 8.55
C VAL A 230 -14.22 0.89 7.25
N THR A 231 -15.48 1.22 7.00
CA THR A 231 -15.91 1.98 5.81
C THR A 231 -16.65 3.24 6.25
N HIS A 232 -16.22 4.40 5.78
CA HIS A 232 -16.92 5.65 6.02
C HIS A 232 -17.92 5.92 4.88
N PRO A 233 -19.25 6.03 5.15
CA PRO A 233 -20.27 6.01 4.11
C PRO A 233 -20.28 7.21 3.15
N HIS A 234 -19.72 8.35 3.57
CA HIS A 234 -19.83 9.63 2.84
C HIS A 234 -18.56 10.12 2.15
N TYR A 235 -17.46 9.38 2.20
CA TYR A 235 -16.21 9.77 1.55
C TYR A 235 -15.78 8.71 0.53
N GLY A 236 -15.00 9.14 -0.46
CA GLY A 236 -14.42 8.27 -1.47
C GLY A 236 -12.93 8.05 -1.26
N HIS A 237 -12.21 7.93 -2.38
CA HIS A 237 -10.77 7.62 -2.42
C HIS A 237 -9.87 8.61 -1.66
N LEU A 238 -10.32 9.85 -1.51
CA LEU A 238 -9.56 10.92 -0.84
C LEU A 238 -9.93 11.08 0.63
N LEU A 239 -10.62 10.11 1.23
CA LEU A 239 -10.98 10.12 2.66
C LEU A 239 -9.83 10.55 3.59
N PRO A 240 -8.56 10.11 3.43
CA PRO A 240 -7.47 10.56 4.30
C PRO A 240 -7.11 12.04 4.19
N LEU A 241 -7.43 12.69 3.06
CA LEU A 241 -7.21 14.11 2.82
C LEU A 241 -8.42 14.95 3.25
N GLU A 242 -9.62 14.40 3.11
CA GLU A 242 -10.90 15.05 3.41
C GLU A 242 -11.26 14.94 4.90
N ASN A 243 -11.00 13.79 5.52
CA ASN A 243 -11.26 13.54 6.94
C ASN A 243 -10.11 12.77 7.63
N PRO A 244 -8.91 13.38 7.74
CA PRO A 244 -7.76 12.77 8.40
C PRO A 244 -8.03 12.45 9.88
N ARG A 245 -8.95 13.18 10.53
CA ARG A 245 -9.31 12.94 11.94
C ARG A 245 -9.96 11.58 12.12
N PHE A 246 -10.94 11.24 11.28
CA PHE A 246 -11.57 9.92 11.30
C PHE A 246 -10.53 8.82 11.08
N CYS A 247 -9.69 8.95 10.04
CA CYS A 247 -8.64 7.97 9.76
C CYS A 247 -7.69 7.77 10.94
N ALA A 248 -7.22 8.87 11.56
CA ALA A 248 -6.32 8.82 12.70
C ALA A 248 -6.96 8.16 13.93
N GLN A 249 -8.24 8.46 14.22
CA GLN A 249 -8.95 7.86 15.36
C GLN A 249 -9.16 6.35 15.18
N GLN A 250 -9.56 5.92 13.98
CA GLN A 250 -9.75 4.50 13.67
C GLN A 250 -8.40 3.77 13.74
N ALA A 251 -7.36 4.33 13.13
CA ALA A 251 -6.01 3.78 13.17
C ALA A 251 -5.48 3.65 14.61
N ALA A 252 -5.59 4.70 15.42
CA ALA A 252 -5.14 4.68 16.81
C ALA A 252 -5.88 3.64 17.66
N THR A 253 -7.18 3.46 17.44
CA THR A 253 -8.00 2.46 18.13
C THR A 253 -7.51 1.05 17.83
N PHE A 254 -7.29 0.72 16.55
CA PHE A 254 -6.72 -0.56 16.13
C PHE A 254 -5.31 -0.76 16.69
N LEU A 255 -4.43 0.24 16.51
CA LEU A 255 -3.02 0.15 16.92
C LEU A 255 -2.85 -0.02 18.43
N LYS A 256 -3.76 0.49 19.25
CA LYS A 256 -3.74 0.24 20.70
C LYS A 256 -3.76 -1.25 21.03
N ALA A 257 -4.58 -2.04 20.32
CA ALA A 257 -4.65 -3.48 20.52
C ALA A 257 -3.40 -4.20 19.99
N GLU A 258 -2.92 -3.82 18.81
CA GLU A 258 -1.72 -4.41 18.22
C GLU A 258 -0.44 -4.10 19.03
N LEU A 259 -0.30 -2.89 19.58
CA LEU A 259 0.84 -2.54 20.42
C LEU A 259 0.85 -3.30 21.75
N ALA A 260 -0.31 -3.72 22.26
CA ALA A 260 -0.37 -4.60 23.43
C ALA A 260 0.16 -6.00 23.10
N ILE A 261 -0.12 -6.53 21.90
CA ILE A 261 0.47 -7.79 21.43
C ILE A 261 1.99 -7.64 21.31
N TRP A 262 2.46 -6.57 20.67
CA TRP A 262 3.90 -6.32 20.56
C TRP A 262 4.58 -6.19 21.92
N ALA A 263 3.99 -5.48 22.88
CA ALA A 263 4.57 -5.33 24.21
C ALA A 263 4.74 -6.68 24.95
N ALA A 264 3.79 -7.62 24.76
CA ALA A 264 3.92 -8.97 25.28
C ALA A 264 5.07 -9.74 24.60
N GLU A 265 5.14 -9.69 23.25
CA GLU A 265 6.22 -10.33 22.48
C GLU A 265 7.60 -9.74 22.83
N GLU A 266 7.70 -8.42 23.04
CA GLU A 266 8.95 -7.76 23.38
C GLU A 266 9.40 -8.14 24.81
N LYS A 267 8.47 -8.31 25.76
CA LYS A 267 8.79 -8.82 27.10
C LYS A 267 9.38 -10.24 27.05
N GLU A 268 8.83 -11.12 26.22
CA GLU A 268 9.38 -12.46 25.97
C GLU A 268 10.77 -12.38 25.33
N TYR A 269 10.94 -11.51 24.34
CA TYR A 269 12.23 -11.27 23.69
C TYR A 269 13.27 -10.74 24.67
N GLU A 270 12.95 -9.74 25.49
CA GLU A 270 13.84 -9.22 26.52
C GLU A 270 14.27 -10.30 27.52
N ALA A 271 13.32 -11.12 27.98
CA ALA A 271 13.64 -12.26 28.84
C ALA A 271 14.62 -13.22 28.16
N TRP A 272 14.42 -13.52 26.87
CA TRP A 272 15.36 -14.31 26.08
C TRP A 272 16.73 -13.62 25.95
N THR A 273 16.80 -12.31 25.72
CA THR A 273 18.08 -11.58 25.62
C THR A 273 18.89 -11.57 26.91
N ARG A 274 18.28 -11.85 28.07
CA ARG A 274 18.98 -11.97 29.36
C ARG A 274 19.52 -13.38 29.63
N GLN A 275 19.16 -14.37 28.84
CA GLN A 275 19.68 -15.74 28.97
C GLN A 275 21.19 -15.80 28.68
N SER A 276 21.86 -16.83 29.20
CA SER A 276 23.29 -17.04 28.93
C SER A 276 23.55 -17.33 27.45
N ASN A 277 24.76 -17.06 26.96
CA ASN A 277 25.13 -17.40 25.59
C ASN A 277 24.95 -18.89 25.31
N GLN A 278 25.31 -19.76 26.26
CA GLN A 278 25.11 -21.21 26.15
C GLN A 278 23.64 -21.56 25.91
N GLN A 279 22.71 -20.97 26.68
CA GLN A 279 21.27 -21.19 26.50
C GLN A 279 20.77 -20.71 25.13
N LYS A 280 21.32 -19.61 24.60
CA LYS A 280 20.94 -19.06 23.29
C LYS A 280 21.53 -19.82 22.10
N THR A 281 22.67 -20.50 22.27
CA THR A 281 23.41 -21.15 21.19
C THR A 281 23.33 -22.68 21.22
N THR A 282 22.62 -23.27 22.17
CA THR A 282 22.45 -24.73 22.27
C THR A 282 20.97 -25.10 22.31
N ALA A 283 20.62 -26.26 21.75
CA ALA A 283 19.28 -26.80 21.87
C ALA A 283 19.00 -27.22 23.32
N SER A 284 17.89 -26.78 23.88
CA SER A 284 17.48 -27.16 25.22
C SER A 284 17.05 -28.63 25.28
N GLN A 285 16.96 -29.19 26.50
CA GLN A 285 16.47 -30.56 26.71
C GLN A 285 15.01 -30.75 26.24
N GLU A 286 14.23 -29.67 26.14
CA GLU A 286 12.88 -29.72 25.57
C GLU A 286 12.90 -30.14 24.09
N TRP A 287 13.91 -29.74 23.31
CA TRP A 287 14.04 -30.17 21.91
C TRP A 287 14.07 -31.69 21.78
N ASN A 288 14.91 -32.37 22.57
CA ASN A 288 14.97 -33.84 22.58
C ASN A 288 13.61 -34.44 22.96
N THR A 289 12.96 -33.88 23.98
CA THR A 289 11.63 -34.35 24.42
C THR A 289 10.59 -34.27 23.30
N TYR A 290 10.54 -33.17 22.55
CA TYR A 290 9.59 -33.00 21.46
C TYR A 290 9.96 -33.81 20.20
N LEU A 291 11.26 -33.91 19.87
CA LEU A 291 11.74 -34.73 18.76
C LEU A 291 11.47 -36.22 19.00
N ASP A 292 11.74 -36.73 20.20
CA ASP A 292 11.45 -38.12 20.56
C ASP A 292 9.97 -38.44 20.45
N ARG A 293 9.09 -37.52 20.87
CA ARG A 293 7.63 -37.68 20.71
C ARG A 293 7.21 -37.71 19.25
N LEU A 294 7.81 -36.89 18.40
CA LEU A 294 7.54 -36.87 16.97
C LEU A 294 7.97 -38.19 16.32
N MET A 295 9.18 -38.67 16.64
CA MET A 295 9.76 -39.89 16.07
C MET A 295 9.06 -41.17 16.52
N LYS A 296 8.43 -41.16 17.70
CA LYS A 296 7.64 -42.30 18.22
C LYS A 296 6.21 -42.38 17.66
N ARG A 297 5.73 -41.39 16.89
CA ARG A 297 4.41 -41.49 16.25
C ARG A 297 4.42 -42.61 15.20
N PRO A 298 3.48 -43.58 15.24
CA PRO A 298 3.43 -44.63 14.23
C PRO A 298 3.23 -44.01 12.85
N LYS A 299 3.97 -44.48 11.85
CA LYS A 299 3.71 -44.13 10.45
C LYS A 299 2.26 -44.49 10.14
N SER A 300 1.46 -43.53 9.68
CA SER A 300 0.13 -43.82 9.16
C SER A 300 0.32 -44.88 8.06
N LYS A 301 -0.41 -45.99 8.16
CA LYS A 301 -0.49 -46.94 7.05
C LYS A 301 -1.07 -46.19 5.87
N MET A 302 -0.30 -46.07 4.79
CA MET A 302 -0.82 -45.70 3.47
C MET A 302 -1.77 -46.79 2.99
#